data_AF-G1N895-F1
#
_entry.id   AF-G1N895-F1
#
_cell.length_a   1.000
_cell.length_b   1.000
_cell.length_c   1.000
_cell.angle_alpha   90.00
_cell.angle_beta   90.00
_cell.angle_gamma   90.00
#
_symmetry.space_group_name_H-M   'P 1'
#
loop_
_entity.id
_entity.type
_entity.pdbx_description
1 polymer ?
#
loop_
_entity_poly.entity_id
_entity_poly.type
_entity_poly.pdbx_seq_one_letter_code
_entity_poly.pdbx_strand_id
1 'polypeptide(L)'
;HRANQGIENQYLTNLTPFFKSLHPSDGKILNFGQVKNCEVEQVKGVTYSLESFLGPRISTEDLLPPGNSFQQQLVTKEGNELYHCVIYLAPGDYHCFHSPTDWRVSHRRHFPGSLMSVNPGVARWIKELFCHNERVVLTGDWKHGFFSLTAVGATNVGSIRIYFDQDLHTNSPRYSKGSYNDFSFISNNNKEGIPMRKGEHLGEFNLGSTIVLIFEAPKDFKFHLKAGQKIRFGEALGSL
;
A
#
# COMPACT_ATOMS: atom_id res chain seq x y z
N HIS A 1 -45.54 5.41 5.54
CA HIS A 1 -44.30 5.34 4.72
C HIS A 1 -43.14 6.06 5.42
N ARG A 2 -42.50 5.43 6.41
CA ARG A 2 -41.20 5.80 7.03
C ARG A 2 -40.97 4.89 8.25
N ALA A 3 -40.69 3.62 7.99
CA ALA A 3 -40.22 2.64 8.97
C ALA A 3 -39.97 1.34 8.20
N ASN A 4 -38.84 1.24 7.47
CA ASN A 4 -38.32 -0.03 6.93
C ASN A 4 -36.92 0.09 6.28
N GLN A 5 -36.11 1.08 6.65
CA GLN A 5 -34.71 1.20 6.17
C GLN A 5 -33.66 0.95 7.28
N GLY A 6 -34.09 0.60 8.49
CA GLY A 6 -33.20 0.42 9.64
C GLY A 6 -32.85 -1.03 9.98
N ILE A 7 -33.41 -2.02 9.29
CA ILE A 7 -33.32 -3.44 9.72
C ILE A 7 -32.50 -4.31 8.75
N GLU A 8 -32.26 -3.89 7.51
CA GLU A 8 -31.44 -4.67 6.56
C GLU A 8 -29.92 -4.62 6.82
N ASN A 9 -29.42 -3.65 7.59
CA ASN A 9 -27.98 -3.53 7.89
C ASN A 9 -27.51 -4.41 9.06
N GLN A 10 -28.40 -5.12 9.76
CA GLN A 10 -28.04 -5.99 10.89
C GLN A 10 -27.89 -7.48 10.52
N TYR A 11 -28.19 -7.88 9.28
CA TYR A 11 -28.15 -9.28 8.86
C TYR A 11 -26.90 -9.68 8.04
N LEU A 12 -25.97 -8.75 7.78
CA LEU A 12 -24.70 -9.04 7.10
C LEU A 12 -23.55 -9.42 8.05
N THR A 13 -23.78 -9.52 9.36
CA THR A 13 -22.74 -9.80 10.36
C THR A 13 -22.64 -11.25 10.83
N ASN A 14 -23.50 -12.18 10.37
CA ASN A 14 -23.60 -13.51 10.98
C ASN A 14 -23.60 -14.71 10.02
N LEU A 15 -22.73 -14.75 9.01
CA LEU A 15 -22.48 -15.98 8.25
C LEU A 15 -20.98 -16.12 7.90
N THR A 16 -20.32 -17.08 8.59
CA THR A 16 -18.94 -17.61 8.43
C THR A 16 -17.77 -16.60 8.51
N PRO A 17 -16.63 -16.94 9.16
CA PRO A 17 -15.49 -16.03 9.27
C PRO A 17 -14.72 -15.98 7.93
N PHE A 18 -15.32 -15.35 6.92
CA PHE A 18 -14.60 -15.03 5.69
C PHE A 18 -13.54 -13.97 5.99
N PHE A 19 -12.27 -14.33 5.81
CA PHE A 19 -11.15 -13.40 5.94
C PHE A 19 -11.19 -12.39 4.80
N LYS A 20 -11.64 -11.17 5.11
CA LYS A 20 -11.82 -10.09 4.14
C LYS A 20 -10.78 -8.99 4.41
N SER A 21 -9.86 -8.74 3.49
CA SER A 21 -9.10 -7.47 3.49
C SER A 21 -9.99 -6.35 2.96
N LEU A 22 -9.85 -5.13 3.47
CA LEU A 22 -10.67 -3.99 3.06
C LEU A 22 -9.87 -3.02 2.20
N HIS A 23 -10.59 -2.25 1.39
CA HIS A 23 -9.97 -1.10 0.75
C HIS A 23 -9.53 -0.06 1.78
N PRO A 24 -8.29 0.46 1.68
CA PRO A 24 -7.77 1.46 2.61
C PRO A 24 -8.39 2.84 2.38
N SER A 25 -8.93 3.12 1.20
CA SER A 25 -9.52 4.41 0.85
C SER A 25 -10.65 4.25 -0.16
N ASP A 26 -11.39 5.32 -0.39
CA ASP A 26 -12.17 5.48 -1.61
C ASP A 26 -11.22 5.62 -2.81
N GLY A 27 -11.70 5.30 -4.01
CA GLY A 27 -10.95 5.57 -5.22
C GLY A 27 -11.28 4.64 -6.37
N LYS A 28 -10.30 4.42 -7.23
CA LYS A 28 -10.40 3.59 -8.42
C LYS A 28 -9.27 2.58 -8.47
N ILE A 29 -9.61 1.30 -8.64
CA ILE A 29 -8.62 0.25 -8.89
C ILE A 29 -7.96 0.51 -10.24
N LEU A 30 -6.65 0.76 -10.26
CA LEU A 30 -5.89 0.87 -11.50
C LEU A 30 -5.42 -0.49 -11.96
N ASN A 31 -4.83 -1.25 -11.04
CA ASN A 31 -4.31 -2.57 -11.31
C ASN A 31 -4.20 -3.41 -10.03
N PHE A 32 -4.23 -4.72 -10.16
CA PHE A 32 -4.04 -5.66 -9.07
C PHE A 32 -3.64 -7.02 -9.63
N GLY A 33 -3.00 -7.84 -8.81
CA GLY A 33 -2.62 -9.19 -9.22
C GLY A 33 -1.45 -9.73 -8.42
N GLN A 34 -0.94 -10.86 -8.89
CA GLN A 34 0.30 -11.44 -8.39
C GLN A 34 1.49 -10.65 -8.94
N VAL A 35 2.46 -10.36 -8.09
CA VAL A 35 3.76 -9.80 -8.50
C VAL A 35 4.55 -10.89 -9.22
N LYS A 36 5.08 -10.56 -10.41
CA LYS A 36 5.86 -11.49 -11.24
C LYS A 36 7.16 -10.82 -11.66
N ASN A 37 8.24 -11.59 -11.71
CA ASN A 37 9.56 -11.12 -12.16
C ASN A 37 10.10 -9.89 -11.41
N CYS A 38 9.75 -9.72 -10.13
CA CYS A 38 10.07 -8.51 -9.35
C CYS A 38 9.56 -7.19 -9.98
N GLU A 39 8.49 -7.26 -10.78
CA GLU A 39 7.84 -6.11 -11.38
C GLU A 39 6.39 -5.97 -10.90
N VAL A 40 5.97 -4.72 -10.74
CA VAL A 40 4.58 -4.35 -10.45
C VAL A 40 4.05 -3.53 -11.62
N GLU A 41 2.85 -3.87 -12.10
CA GLU A 41 2.22 -3.12 -13.18
C GLU A 41 1.47 -1.91 -12.63
N GLN A 42 1.84 -0.73 -13.13
CA GLN A 42 1.29 0.58 -12.83
C GLN A 42 -0.08 0.77 -13.49
N VAL A 43 -0.12 0.63 -14.81
CA VAL A 43 -1.34 0.75 -15.63
C VAL A 43 -1.08 0.22 -17.05
N LYS A 44 -1.94 -0.69 -17.53
CA LYS A 44 -1.99 -1.17 -18.93
C LYS A 44 -0.61 -1.52 -19.52
N GLY A 45 0.13 -2.41 -18.85
CA GLY A 45 1.42 -2.94 -19.30
C GLY A 45 2.64 -2.07 -19.00
N VAL A 46 2.47 -0.89 -18.40
CA VAL A 46 3.61 -0.13 -17.87
C VAL A 46 3.97 -0.68 -16.50
N THR A 47 5.19 -1.22 -16.36
CA THR A 47 5.70 -1.80 -15.10
C THR A 47 6.76 -0.94 -14.45
N TYR A 48 7.03 -1.22 -13.18
CA TYR A 48 8.17 -0.69 -12.42
C TYR A 48 8.79 -1.78 -11.54
N SER A 49 10.08 -1.64 -11.26
CA SER A 49 10.80 -2.56 -10.38
C SER A 49 10.31 -2.47 -8.94
N LEU A 50 10.02 -3.64 -8.35
CA LEU A 50 9.65 -3.78 -6.96
C LEU A 50 10.75 -3.29 -6.02
N GLU A 51 12.00 -3.58 -6.36
CA GLU A 51 13.17 -3.14 -5.60
C GLU A 51 13.35 -1.63 -5.70
N SER A 52 13.21 -1.05 -6.89
CA SER A 52 13.27 0.42 -7.04
C SER A 52 12.15 1.12 -6.29
N PHE A 53 10.98 0.47 -6.15
CA PHE A 53 9.82 1.03 -5.46
C PHE A 53 9.94 0.93 -3.93
N LEU A 54 10.24 -0.24 -3.38
CA LEU A 54 10.37 -0.45 -1.93
C LEU A 54 11.75 -0.02 -1.39
N GLY A 55 12.75 0.06 -2.27
CA GLY A 55 14.16 0.27 -1.96
C GLY A 55 14.85 -1.01 -1.48
N PRO A 56 16.16 -0.93 -1.18
CA PRO A 56 16.95 -2.08 -0.77
C PRO A 56 16.45 -2.67 0.54
N ARG A 57 16.54 -4.00 0.70
CA ARG A 57 16.13 -4.65 1.94
C ARG A 57 17.02 -4.20 3.09
N ILE A 58 16.41 -3.93 4.24
CA ILE A 58 17.14 -3.69 5.49
C ILE A 58 17.37 -5.08 6.10
N SER A 59 18.46 -5.73 5.73
CA SER A 59 18.93 -6.94 6.42
C SER A 59 19.94 -6.54 7.48
N THR A 60 19.70 -6.94 8.73
CA THR A 60 20.68 -6.80 9.83
C THR A 60 21.83 -7.80 9.73
N GLU A 61 21.77 -8.79 8.85
CA GLU A 61 22.91 -9.65 8.58
C GLU A 61 22.97 -10.06 7.10
N ASP A 62 24.18 -10.09 6.55
CA ASP A 62 24.59 -10.62 5.24
C ASP A 62 24.37 -12.15 5.09
N LEU A 63 23.31 -12.70 5.69
CA LEU A 63 23.03 -14.15 5.75
C LEU A 63 22.06 -14.63 4.66
N LEU A 64 21.69 -13.78 3.70
CA LEU A 64 20.86 -14.24 2.59
C LEU A 64 21.68 -15.08 1.61
N PRO A 65 21.19 -16.26 1.21
CA PRO A 65 21.84 -17.05 0.18
C PRO A 65 22.01 -16.20 -1.09
N PRO A 66 23.21 -16.12 -1.67
CA PRO A 66 23.40 -15.46 -2.96
C PRO A 66 22.53 -16.15 -4.02
N GLY A 67 21.71 -15.37 -4.73
CA GLY A 67 20.88 -15.85 -5.85
C GLY A 67 19.37 -15.74 -5.67
N ASN A 68 18.86 -15.36 -4.50
CA ASN A 68 17.42 -15.14 -4.31
C ASN A 68 16.98 -13.78 -4.89
N SER A 69 15.97 -13.79 -5.76
CA SER A 69 15.33 -12.58 -6.29
C SER A 69 14.73 -11.72 -5.16
N PHE A 70 14.63 -10.40 -5.36
CA PHE A 70 14.07 -9.48 -4.35
C PHE A 70 12.67 -9.90 -3.87
N GLN A 71 11.82 -10.38 -4.80
CA GLN A 71 10.51 -10.93 -4.47
C GLN A 71 10.59 -12.14 -3.51
N GLN A 72 11.52 -13.07 -3.74
CA GLN A 72 11.72 -14.23 -2.85
C GLN A 72 12.22 -13.81 -1.47
N GLN A 73 12.93 -12.68 -1.36
CA GLN A 73 13.37 -12.16 -0.07
C GLN A 73 12.21 -11.58 0.75
N LEU A 74 11.12 -11.14 0.10
CA LEU A 74 9.93 -10.60 0.76
C LEU A 74 8.93 -11.69 1.15
N VAL A 75 8.87 -12.81 0.43
CA VAL A 75 7.99 -13.93 0.78
C VAL A 75 8.63 -14.74 1.90
N THR A 76 8.04 -14.65 3.09
CA THR A 76 8.60 -15.24 4.32
C THR A 76 8.03 -16.61 4.67
N LYS A 77 6.86 -16.97 4.15
CA LYS A 77 6.18 -18.23 4.46
C LYS A 77 6.09 -19.13 3.23
N GLU A 78 6.31 -20.42 3.47
CA GLU A 78 6.17 -21.45 2.44
C GLU A 78 4.72 -21.51 1.92
N GLY A 79 4.57 -21.69 0.60
CA GLY A 79 3.26 -21.77 -0.05
C GLY A 79 2.58 -20.43 -0.33
N ASN A 80 3.16 -19.32 0.12
CA ASN A 80 2.67 -17.97 -0.17
C ASN A 80 3.28 -17.39 -1.46
N GLU A 81 2.62 -16.35 -1.97
CA GLU A 81 3.06 -15.51 -3.07
C GLU A 81 2.86 -14.03 -2.74
N LEU A 82 3.52 -13.17 -3.52
CA LEU A 82 3.41 -11.73 -3.36
C LEU A 82 2.35 -11.18 -4.31
N TYR A 83 1.46 -10.36 -3.78
CA TYR A 83 0.37 -9.72 -4.51
C TYR A 83 0.47 -8.21 -4.38
N HIS A 84 -0.16 -7.49 -5.31
CA HIS A 84 -0.23 -6.05 -5.29
C HIS A 84 -1.62 -5.52 -5.64
N CYS A 85 -1.93 -4.31 -5.19
CA CYS A 85 -3.13 -3.57 -5.56
C CYS A 85 -2.81 -2.08 -5.62
N VAL A 86 -3.10 -1.44 -6.76
CA VAL A 86 -2.87 -0.02 -7.04
C VAL A 86 -4.21 0.70 -7.05
N ILE A 87 -4.36 1.66 -6.15
CA ILE A 87 -5.58 2.41 -5.90
C ILE A 87 -5.31 3.89 -6.18
N TYR A 88 -6.04 4.46 -7.13
CA TYR A 88 -5.96 5.87 -7.45
C TYR A 88 -7.08 6.65 -6.74
N LEU A 89 -6.70 7.73 -6.06
CA LEU A 89 -7.61 8.66 -5.40
C LEU A 89 -7.70 9.92 -6.28
N ALA A 90 -8.84 10.14 -6.92
CA ALA A 90 -9.08 11.33 -7.72
C ALA A 90 -9.20 12.58 -6.84
N PRO A 91 -8.99 13.81 -7.37
CA PRO A 91 -9.05 15.04 -6.57
C PRO A 91 -10.37 15.25 -5.79
N GLY A 92 -11.49 14.69 -6.26
CA GLY A 92 -12.79 14.77 -5.57
C GLY A 92 -13.10 13.60 -4.63
N ASP A 93 -12.21 12.63 -4.49
CA ASP A 93 -12.39 11.48 -3.59
C ASP A 93 -11.99 11.84 -2.15
N TYR A 94 -12.30 10.96 -1.20
CA TYR A 94 -11.83 11.06 0.18
C TYR A 94 -10.33 10.69 0.26
N HIS A 95 -9.51 11.61 0.77
CA HIS A 95 -8.03 11.50 0.74
C HIS A 95 -7.39 10.99 2.02
N CYS A 96 -8.18 10.59 3.02
CA CYS A 96 -7.62 9.80 4.12
C CYS A 96 -7.58 8.32 3.69
N PHE A 97 -6.59 7.63 4.21
CA PHE A 97 -6.43 6.20 4.03
C PHE A 97 -6.23 5.51 5.38
N HIS A 98 -6.68 4.27 5.39
CA HIS A 98 -6.86 3.47 6.58
C HIS A 98 -6.11 2.15 6.44
N SER A 99 -5.87 1.51 7.57
CA SER A 99 -5.28 0.18 7.59
C SER A 99 -6.26 -0.84 6.98
N PRO A 100 -5.89 -1.58 5.92
CA PRO A 100 -6.80 -2.51 5.24
C PRO A 100 -6.99 -3.84 5.98
N THR A 101 -6.08 -4.16 6.89
CA THR A 101 -6.02 -5.40 7.68
C THR A 101 -5.39 -5.11 9.04
N ASP A 102 -5.45 -6.07 9.96
CA ASP A 102 -4.58 -6.05 11.13
C ASP A 102 -3.14 -6.36 10.70
N TRP A 103 -2.19 -5.53 11.11
CA TRP A 103 -0.76 -5.68 10.84
C TRP A 103 0.08 -4.86 11.82
N ARG A 104 1.40 -5.08 11.83
CA ARG A 104 2.34 -4.31 12.65
C ARG A 104 3.32 -3.61 11.73
N VAL A 105 3.36 -2.28 11.77
CA VAL A 105 4.31 -1.49 10.99
C VAL A 105 5.64 -1.48 11.72
N SER A 106 6.67 -2.03 11.09
CA SER A 106 8.02 -2.10 11.68
C SER A 106 8.93 -0.98 11.18
N HIS A 107 8.73 -0.53 9.94
CA HIS A 107 9.66 0.36 9.27
C HIS A 107 8.96 1.33 8.29
N ARG A 108 9.53 2.53 8.18
CA ARG A 108 9.18 3.54 7.19
C ARG A 108 10.40 3.88 6.35
N ARG A 109 10.23 3.83 5.03
CA ARG A 109 11.14 4.48 4.07
C ARG A 109 10.45 5.65 3.38
N HIS A 110 11.01 6.84 3.49
CA HIS A 110 10.57 8.00 2.74
C HIS A 110 11.50 8.25 1.56
N PHE A 111 10.94 8.27 0.35
CA PHE A 111 11.64 8.65 -0.86
C PHE A 111 11.17 10.04 -1.27
N PRO A 112 11.98 11.09 -1.08
CA PRO A 112 11.68 12.37 -1.68
C PRO A 112 11.77 12.26 -3.21
N GLY A 113 10.89 12.97 -3.91
CA GLY A 113 10.75 12.81 -5.35
C GLY A 113 9.95 13.92 -5.99
N SER A 114 9.62 13.71 -7.26
CA SER A 114 8.75 14.63 -8.01
C SER A 114 7.29 14.49 -7.58
N LEU A 115 6.44 15.39 -8.06
CA LEU A 115 4.99 15.32 -7.84
C LEU A 115 4.28 15.33 -9.20
N MET A 116 4.60 14.35 -10.03
CA MET A 116 3.96 14.18 -11.35
C MET A 116 2.53 13.67 -11.19
N SER A 117 1.68 13.96 -12.18
CA SER A 117 0.28 13.56 -12.13
C SER A 117 0.13 12.04 -12.25
N VAL A 118 -0.48 11.44 -11.23
CA VAL A 118 -0.80 10.01 -11.19
C VAL A 118 -2.14 9.69 -11.89
N ASN A 119 -2.76 10.67 -12.56
CA ASN A 119 -3.99 10.44 -13.31
C ASN A 119 -3.77 9.31 -14.34
N PRO A 120 -4.69 8.34 -14.47
CA PRO A 120 -4.52 7.19 -15.38
C PRO A 120 -4.28 7.55 -16.85
N GLY A 121 -4.72 8.73 -17.30
CA GLY A 121 -4.41 9.27 -18.62
C GLY A 121 -2.92 9.54 -18.81
N VAL A 122 -2.26 10.10 -17.78
CA VAL A 122 -0.83 10.49 -17.79
C VAL A 122 0.06 9.32 -17.40
N ALA A 123 -0.32 8.57 -16.37
CA ALA A 123 0.46 7.45 -15.84
C ALA A 123 0.72 6.34 -16.87
N ARG A 124 -0.06 6.27 -17.94
CA ARG A 124 0.18 5.33 -19.06
C ARG A 124 1.40 5.67 -19.92
N TRP A 125 1.91 6.89 -19.86
CA TRP A 125 2.98 7.37 -20.73
C TRP A 125 4.32 7.53 -20.00
N ILE A 126 4.30 7.49 -18.67
CA ILE A 126 5.48 7.71 -17.84
C ILE A 126 5.86 6.39 -17.18
N LYS A 127 6.94 5.79 -17.67
CA LYS A 127 7.53 4.61 -17.07
C LYS A 127 8.01 4.94 -15.66
N GLU A 128 7.83 4.01 -14.73
CA GLU A 128 8.28 4.15 -13.34
C GLU A 128 7.79 5.43 -12.63
N LEU A 129 6.62 5.97 -13.01
CA LEU A 129 6.07 7.20 -12.44
C LEU A 129 6.05 7.14 -10.91
N PHE A 130 5.59 6.02 -10.35
CA PHE A 130 5.50 5.85 -8.89
C PHE A 130 6.87 5.81 -8.20
N CYS A 131 7.94 5.38 -8.90
CA CYS A 131 9.30 5.40 -8.35
C CYS A 131 9.94 6.79 -8.42
N HIS A 132 9.52 7.62 -9.38
CA HIS A 132 9.97 9.00 -9.51
C HIS A 132 9.24 9.96 -8.58
N ASN A 133 7.99 9.67 -8.24
CA ASN A 133 7.23 10.51 -7.34
C ASN A 133 7.69 10.35 -5.89
N GLU A 134 7.51 11.42 -5.11
CA GLU A 134 7.64 11.36 -3.67
C GLU A 134 6.69 10.29 -3.12
N ARG A 135 7.20 9.43 -2.24
CA ARG A 135 6.41 8.37 -1.62
C ARG A 135 6.91 8.00 -0.23
N VAL A 136 5.99 7.49 0.57
CA VAL A 136 6.25 6.98 1.92
C VAL A 136 5.84 5.51 1.93
N VAL A 137 6.81 4.63 2.08
CA VAL A 137 6.65 3.18 2.14
C VAL A 137 6.62 2.76 3.60
N LEU A 138 5.50 2.21 4.06
CA LEU A 138 5.40 1.55 5.36
C LEU A 138 5.48 0.05 5.14
N THR A 139 6.37 -0.63 5.85
CA THR A 139 6.55 -2.08 5.80
C THR A 139 6.40 -2.70 7.16
N GLY A 140 5.97 -3.96 7.18
CA GLY A 140 5.90 -4.79 8.37
C GLY A 140 5.21 -6.10 8.08
N ASP A 141 4.48 -6.60 9.07
CA ASP A 141 3.93 -7.96 9.00
C ASP A 141 2.44 -7.98 9.30
N TRP A 142 1.71 -8.71 8.46
CA TRP A 142 0.32 -9.10 8.71
C TRP A 142 0.25 -10.61 8.93
N LYS A 143 -0.96 -11.15 9.14
CA LYS A 143 -1.14 -12.56 9.49
C LYS A 143 -0.46 -13.55 8.51
N HIS A 144 -0.25 -13.17 7.25
CA HIS A 144 0.34 -14.02 6.21
C HIS A 144 1.80 -13.71 5.91
N GLY A 145 2.46 -12.82 6.65
CA GLY A 145 3.87 -12.49 6.45
C GLY A 145 4.04 -11.04 6.03
N PHE A 146 4.83 -10.77 5.00
CA PHE A 146 5.15 -9.40 4.59
C PHE A 146 3.92 -8.58 4.18
N PHE A 147 3.88 -7.33 4.64
CA PHE A 147 2.88 -6.33 4.25
C PHE A 147 3.54 -4.97 4.02
N SER A 148 3.12 -4.30 2.94
CA SER A 148 3.51 -2.93 2.62
C SER A 148 2.29 -2.12 2.18
N LEU A 149 2.21 -0.91 2.73
CA LEU A 149 1.32 0.14 2.27
C LEU A 149 2.17 1.35 1.92
N THR A 150 2.12 1.74 0.65
CA THR A 150 2.87 2.89 0.14
C THR A 150 1.93 4.01 -0.28
N ALA A 151 2.13 5.18 0.30
CA ALA A 151 1.49 6.42 -0.09
C ALA A 151 2.35 7.14 -1.12
N VAL A 152 1.82 7.35 -2.34
CA VAL A 152 2.52 8.02 -3.45
C VAL A 152 1.87 9.38 -3.69
N GLY A 153 2.67 10.44 -3.55
CA GLY A 153 2.26 11.81 -3.82
C GLY A 153 2.08 12.07 -5.32
N ALA A 154 1.39 13.15 -5.66
CA ALA A 154 1.21 13.60 -7.03
C ALA A 154 1.09 15.14 -7.11
N THR A 155 0.79 15.66 -8.29
CA THR A 155 0.63 17.11 -8.51
C THR A 155 -0.44 17.68 -7.60
N ASN A 156 -0.12 18.80 -6.94
CA ASN A 156 -0.96 19.49 -5.96
C ASN A 156 -1.25 18.69 -4.67
N VAL A 157 -0.55 17.58 -4.44
CA VAL A 157 -0.50 16.96 -3.11
C VAL A 157 0.41 17.80 -2.24
N GLY A 158 -0.17 18.54 -1.30
CA GLY A 158 0.61 19.38 -0.39
C GLY A 158 1.56 18.59 0.50
N SER A 159 1.10 17.51 1.13
CA SER A 159 1.95 16.61 1.93
C SER A 159 1.29 15.24 2.08
N ILE A 160 2.13 14.22 2.31
CA ILE A 160 1.72 12.90 2.80
C ILE A 160 1.89 12.94 4.32
N ARG A 161 0.84 12.60 5.06
CA ARG A 161 0.86 12.51 6.52
C ARG A 161 0.58 11.08 6.96
N ILE A 162 1.38 10.60 7.90
CA ILE A 162 1.17 9.33 8.60
C ILE A 162 0.93 9.68 10.07
N TYR A 163 -0.25 9.35 10.59
CA TYR A 163 -0.73 9.96 11.84
C TYR A 163 0.10 9.63 13.08
N PHE A 164 0.69 8.43 13.12
CA PHE A 164 1.55 8.01 14.23
C PHE A 164 3.01 8.46 14.08
N ASP A 165 3.40 9.03 12.93
CA ASP A 165 4.78 9.41 12.64
C ASP A 165 4.91 10.92 12.51
N GLN A 166 5.14 11.57 13.65
CA GLN A 166 5.24 13.03 13.75
C GLN A 166 6.56 13.57 13.18
N ASP A 167 7.57 12.71 13.01
CA ASP A 167 8.90 13.09 12.50
C ASP A 167 8.95 13.03 10.96
N LEU A 168 7.89 12.57 10.31
CA LEU A 168 7.79 12.55 8.85
C LEU A 168 7.50 13.94 8.28
N HIS A 169 8.45 14.44 7.50
CA HIS A 169 8.29 15.65 6.70
C HIS A 169 8.37 15.32 5.21
N THR A 170 7.29 15.61 4.49
CA THR A 170 7.19 15.42 3.03
C THR A 170 7.06 16.75 2.31
N ASN A 171 7.15 16.73 0.97
CA ASN A 171 7.14 17.89 0.10
C ASN A 171 8.23 18.91 0.43
N SER A 172 9.43 18.41 0.73
CA SER A 172 10.61 19.26 0.95
C SER A 172 11.08 19.87 -0.37
N PRO A 173 11.33 21.20 -0.44
CA PRO A 173 11.69 21.87 -1.68
C PRO A 173 13.10 21.52 -2.18
N ARG A 174 13.93 20.96 -1.30
CA ARG A 174 15.29 20.49 -1.61
C ARG A 174 15.42 19.04 -1.19
N TYR A 175 15.78 18.19 -2.14
CA TYR A 175 16.09 16.80 -1.90
C TYR A 175 17.16 16.32 -2.88
N SER A 176 17.88 15.25 -2.51
CA SER A 176 18.80 14.58 -3.41
C SER A 176 18.06 13.50 -4.20
N LYS A 177 18.11 13.56 -5.53
CA LYS A 177 17.42 12.58 -6.38
C LYS A 177 17.98 11.18 -6.12
N GLY A 178 17.09 10.23 -5.83
CA GLY A 178 17.45 8.85 -5.50
C GLY A 178 17.83 8.62 -4.03
N SER A 179 17.86 9.66 -3.20
CA SER A 179 17.98 9.48 -1.75
C SER A 179 16.70 8.92 -1.13
N TYR A 180 16.83 8.35 0.06
CA TYR A 180 15.73 7.93 0.90
C TYR A 180 16.12 8.07 2.38
N ASN A 181 15.11 8.19 3.24
CA ASN A 181 15.27 8.27 4.69
C ASN A 181 14.54 7.09 5.34
N ASP A 182 15.31 6.29 6.08
CA ASP A 182 14.80 5.13 6.81
C ASP A 182 14.50 5.48 8.27
N PHE A 183 13.45 4.87 8.81
CA PHE A 183 13.08 4.98 10.21
C PHE A 183 12.47 3.68 10.69
N SER A 184 13.07 3.09 11.74
CA SER A 184 12.56 1.90 12.40
C SER A 184 11.63 2.28 13.54
N PHE A 185 10.41 1.74 13.53
CA PHE A 185 9.50 1.82 14.68
C PHE A 185 9.78 0.73 15.71
N ILE A 186 10.66 -0.22 15.37
CA ILE A 186 11.19 -1.20 16.30
C ILE A 186 12.39 -0.58 17.03
N SER A 187 12.36 -0.62 18.36
CA SER A 187 13.41 -0.14 19.24
C SER A 187 13.55 -1.06 20.46
N ASN A 188 14.55 -0.80 21.31
CA ASN A 188 14.72 -1.53 22.58
C ASN A 188 13.48 -1.43 23.48
N ASN A 189 12.73 -0.32 23.40
CA ASN A 189 11.53 -0.06 24.20
C ASN A 189 10.23 -0.47 23.50
N ASN A 190 10.27 -0.70 22.18
CA ASN A 190 9.14 -1.20 21.40
C ASN A 190 9.63 -2.25 20.41
N LYS A 191 9.60 -3.53 20.82
CA LYS A 191 10.10 -4.62 19.97
C LYS A 191 9.13 -5.03 18.87
N GLU A 192 7.90 -4.50 18.89
CA GLU A 192 6.82 -5.05 18.08
C GLU A 192 6.31 -4.09 16.99
N GLY A 193 6.89 -2.90 16.87
CA GLY A 193 6.46 -1.87 15.92
C GLY A 193 5.14 -1.20 16.30
N ILE A 194 4.49 -0.55 15.33
CA ILE A 194 3.20 0.13 15.53
C ILE A 194 2.06 -0.83 15.15
N PRO A 195 1.23 -1.28 16.11
CA PRO A 195 0.08 -2.11 15.79
C PRO A 195 -0.99 -1.26 15.08
N MET A 196 -1.50 -1.75 13.96
CA MET A 196 -2.58 -1.13 13.21
C MET A 196 -3.74 -2.10 13.11
N ARG A 197 -4.93 -1.67 13.53
CA ARG A 197 -6.16 -2.44 13.39
C ARG A 197 -6.81 -2.19 12.04
N LYS A 198 -7.46 -3.20 11.50
CA LYS A 198 -8.29 -3.09 10.31
C LYS A 198 -9.32 -1.96 10.44
N GLY A 199 -9.31 -1.03 9.48
CA GLY A 199 -10.17 0.16 9.43
C GLY A 199 -9.63 1.37 10.20
N GLU A 200 -8.55 1.23 10.95
CA GLU A 200 -7.94 2.32 11.71
C GLU A 200 -7.35 3.39 10.77
N HIS A 201 -7.50 4.66 11.17
CA HIS A 201 -6.94 5.80 10.45
C HIS A 201 -5.41 5.69 10.39
N LEU A 202 -4.85 5.67 9.19
CA LEU A 202 -3.40 5.50 8.99
C LEU A 202 -2.73 6.81 8.55
N GLY A 203 -3.35 7.52 7.62
CA GLY A 203 -2.79 8.76 7.09
C GLY A 203 -3.71 9.47 6.13
N GLU A 204 -3.20 10.53 5.52
CA GLU A 204 -3.93 11.35 4.57
C GLU A 204 -3.02 11.97 3.52
N PHE A 205 -3.66 12.33 2.40
CA PHE A 205 -3.13 13.24 1.40
C PHE A 205 -3.90 14.54 1.41
N ASN A 206 -3.28 15.62 0.93
CA ASN A 206 -4.00 16.88 0.72
C ASN A 206 -4.80 16.91 -0.60
N LEU A 207 -4.40 16.15 -1.64
CA LEU A 207 -5.11 16.07 -2.93
C LEU A 207 -4.70 14.81 -3.72
N GLY A 208 -5.27 14.62 -4.93
CA GLY A 208 -5.11 13.48 -5.84
C GLY A 208 -3.82 12.66 -5.71
N SER A 209 -3.94 11.36 -5.41
CA SER A 209 -2.82 10.52 -4.97
C SER A 209 -3.01 9.05 -5.34
N THR A 210 -2.04 8.21 -4.97
CA THR A 210 -2.13 6.76 -5.18
C THR A 210 -1.71 6.02 -3.91
N ILE A 211 -2.46 4.98 -3.56
CA ILE A 211 -2.05 3.95 -2.59
C ILE A 211 -1.64 2.69 -3.34
N VAL A 212 -0.46 2.16 -3.02
CA VAL A 212 0.01 0.86 -3.50
C VAL A 212 0.12 -0.08 -2.32
N LEU A 213 -0.62 -1.18 -2.38
CA LEU A 213 -0.49 -2.30 -1.46
C LEU A 213 0.40 -3.36 -2.10
N ILE A 214 1.35 -3.89 -1.35
CA ILE A 214 2.14 -5.07 -1.72
C ILE A 214 2.15 -5.99 -0.51
N PHE A 215 1.66 -7.22 -0.65
CA PHE A 215 1.46 -8.11 0.49
C PHE A 215 1.64 -9.58 0.12
N GLU A 216 2.18 -10.33 1.07
CA GLU A 216 2.34 -11.78 0.98
C GLU A 216 1.03 -12.47 1.37
N ALA A 217 0.50 -13.38 0.55
CA ALA A 217 -0.69 -14.16 0.86
C ALA A 217 -0.58 -15.61 0.32
N PRO A 218 -1.42 -16.53 0.78
CA PRO A 218 -1.53 -17.87 0.19
C PRO A 218 -1.86 -17.84 -1.31
N LYS A 219 -1.36 -18.84 -2.05
CA LYS A 219 -1.54 -18.99 -3.52
C LYS A 219 -3.00 -18.98 -4.00
N ASP A 220 -3.92 -19.40 -3.14
CA ASP A 220 -5.35 -19.45 -3.41
C ASP A 220 -6.08 -18.14 -3.10
N PHE A 221 -5.36 -17.07 -2.71
CA PHE A 221 -5.93 -15.74 -2.52
C PHE A 221 -6.59 -15.24 -3.80
N LYS A 222 -7.84 -14.79 -3.66
CA LYS A 222 -8.65 -14.27 -4.77
C LYS A 222 -9.02 -12.82 -4.55
N PHE A 223 -8.67 -12.00 -5.55
CA PHE A 223 -9.20 -10.66 -5.67
C PHE A 223 -10.65 -10.69 -6.11
N HIS A 224 -11.48 -9.88 -5.47
CA HIS A 224 -12.88 -9.65 -5.86
C HIS A 224 -13.02 -8.29 -6.54
N LEU A 225 -12.12 -7.99 -7.48
CA LEU A 225 -11.95 -6.68 -8.09
C LEU A 225 -12.06 -6.74 -9.61
N LYS A 226 -12.39 -5.59 -10.21
CA LYS A 226 -12.27 -5.34 -11.65
C LYS A 226 -11.41 -4.11 -11.89
N ALA A 227 -10.53 -4.17 -12.89
CA ALA A 227 -9.72 -3.02 -13.27
C ALA A 227 -10.63 -1.85 -13.67
N GLY A 228 -10.36 -0.67 -13.13
CA GLY A 228 -11.17 0.53 -13.31
C GLY A 228 -12.43 0.62 -12.43
N GLN A 229 -12.70 -0.36 -11.57
CA GLN A 229 -13.79 -0.31 -10.61
C GLN A 229 -13.59 0.85 -9.62
N LYS A 230 -14.67 1.59 -9.34
CA LYS A 230 -14.72 2.50 -8.20
C LYS A 230 -14.96 1.69 -6.93
N ILE A 231 -14.21 2.02 -5.89
CA ILE A 231 -14.24 1.34 -4.60
C ILE A 231 -14.46 2.36 -3.50
N ARG A 232 -15.02 1.89 -2.39
CA ARG A 232 -15.16 2.67 -1.16
C ARG A 232 -14.38 2.03 -0.02
N PHE A 233 -13.94 2.86 0.91
CA PHE A 233 -13.41 2.40 2.19
C PHE A 233 -14.40 1.41 2.82
N GLY A 234 -13.87 0.30 3.33
CA GLY A 234 -14.67 -0.74 3.97
C GLY A 234 -15.24 -1.81 3.04
N GLU A 235 -15.08 -1.68 1.72
CA GLU A 235 -15.44 -2.73 0.76
C GLU A 235 -14.37 -3.83 0.66
N ALA A 236 -14.76 -5.02 0.17
CA ALA A 236 -13.88 -6.17 0.04
C ALA A 236 -12.77 -5.93 -0.99
N LEU A 237 -11.52 -6.11 -0.59
CA LEU A 237 -10.42 -6.22 -1.53
C LEU A 237 -10.31 -7.66 -2.10
N GLY A 238 -10.49 -8.66 -1.23
CA GLY A 238 -10.35 -10.06 -1.59
C GLY A 238 -10.62 -10.98 -0.41
N SER A 239 -10.61 -12.28 -0.66
CA SER A 239 -10.65 -13.30 0.38
C SER A 239 -9.76 -14.48 0.03
N LEU A 240 -9.52 -15.30 1.04
CA LEU A 240 -9.19 -16.71 0.85
C LEU A 240 -10.48 -17.49 0.59
#